data_AF-A0A928ZAF8-F1
#
_entry.id   AF-A0A928ZAF8-F1
#
_cell.length_a   1.000
_cell.length_b   1.000
_cell.length_c   1.000
_cell.angle_alpha   90.00
_cell.angle_beta   90.00
_cell.angle_gamma   90.00
#
_symmetry.space_group_name_H-M   'P 1'
#
loop_
_entity.id
_entity.type
_entity.pdbx_description
1 polymer ?
#
loop_
_entity_poly.entity_id
_entity_poly.type
_entity_poly.pdbx_seq_one_letter_code
_entity_poly.pdbx_strand_id
1 'polypeptide(L)'
;MSKDLEILNNNDVISVVGINKAKFNSGNTFKIQQILEEFREYADNSSLNDSELKIFDNSIECEVLRQDGDKGWRKGKIKFVVQFEPDVVESNKNTNTLDDIREQIDTVN
;
A
#
# COMPACT_ATOMS: atom_id res chain seq x y z
N MET A 1 8.04 10.93 -14.52
CA MET A 1 7.68 11.48 -13.20
C MET A 1 7.13 10.35 -12.36
N SER A 2 7.78 10.02 -11.24
CA SER A 2 7.20 9.11 -10.26
C SER A 2 5.96 9.78 -9.69
N LYS A 3 4.81 9.11 -9.70
CA LYS A 3 3.63 9.58 -8.97
C LYS A 3 3.81 9.12 -7.53
N ASP A 4 3.75 10.04 -6.58
CA ASP A 4 3.76 9.67 -5.17
C ASP A 4 2.55 8.79 -4.88
N LEU A 5 2.82 7.59 -4.36
CA LEU A 5 1.78 6.67 -3.93
C LEU A 5 1.31 7.11 -2.54
N GLU A 6 0.00 7.19 -2.36
CA GLU A 6 -0.59 7.60 -1.09
C GLU A 6 -1.23 6.40 -0.39
N ILE A 7 -0.92 6.24 0.90
CA ILE A 7 -1.60 5.28 1.76
C ILE A 7 -2.91 5.92 2.25
N LEU A 8 -4.01 5.18 2.09
CA LEU A 8 -5.34 5.60 2.55
C LEU A 8 -5.56 5.17 4.00
N ASN A 9 -6.22 6.03 4.79
CA ASN A 9 -6.58 5.70 6.17
C ASN A 9 -7.93 4.97 6.22
N ASN A 10 -8.25 4.35 7.35
CA ASN A 10 -9.46 3.54 7.56
C ASN A 10 -10.79 4.26 7.27
N ASN A 11 -10.82 5.58 7.46
CA ASN A 11 -12.03 6.40 7.30
C ASN A 11 -12.16 7.05 5.93
N ASP A 12 -11.11 7.03 5.11
CA ASP A 12 -11.18 7.46 3.72
C ASP A 12 -12.22 6.62 2.99
N VAL A 13 -12.91 7.26 2.05
CA VAL A 13 -13.96 6.63 1.26
C VAL A 13 -13.48 6.47 -0.16
N ILE A 14 -13.77 5.31 -0.73
CA ILE A 14 -13.45 5.00 -2.12
C ILE A 14 -14.70 4.59 -2.86
N SER A 15 -14.85 5.10 -4.07
CA SER A 15 -15.87 4.69 -5.02
C SER A 15 -15.21 4.05 -6.23
N VAL A 16 -15.60 2.82 -6.56
CA VAL A 16 -15.01 2.06 -7.65
C VAL A 16 -15.90 2.13 -8.89
N VAL A 17 -15.30 2.49 -10.02
CA VAL A 17 -16.02 2.64 -11.28
C VAL A 17 -15.88 1.36 -12.10
N GLY A 18 -17.01 0.76 -12.48
CA GLY A 18 -17.03 -0.28 -13.53
C GLY A 18 -16.53 -1.66 -13.11
N ILE A 19 -16.32 -1.93 -11.81
CA ILE A 19 -16.22 -3.32 -11.37
C ILE A 19 -17.60 -3.96 -11.57
N ASN A 20 -17.66 -5.02 -12.40
CA ASN A 20 -18.80 -5.91 -12.49
C ASN A 20 -19.32 -6.16 -11.07
N LYS A 21 -20.60 -5.90 -10.82
CA LYS A 21 -21.31 -6.00 -9.52
C LYS A 21 -21.10 -7.31 -8.72
N ALA A 22 -20.32 -8.24 -9.24
CA ALA A 22 -19.98 -9.54 -8.68
C ALA A 22 -18.80 -9.53 -7.68
N LYS A 23 -18.00 -8.46 -7.55
CA LYS A 23 -16.78 -8.49 -6.70
C LYS A 23 -16.93 -7.91 -5.30
N PHE A 24 -17.91 -7.05 -5.06
CA PHE A 24 -18.14 -6.44 -3.74
C PHE A 24 -19.63 -6.36 -3.45
N ASN A 25 -20.06 -6.90 -2.30
CA ASN A 25 -21.49 -7.02 -1.94
C ASN A 25 -22.12 -5.70 -1.48
N SER A 26 -21.32 -4.76 -0.96
CA SER A 26 -21.85 -3.55 -0.27
C SER A 26 -22.03 -2.32 -1.18
N GLY A 27 -21.96 -2.49 -2.50
CA GLY A 27 -22.18 -1.43 -3.50
C GLY A 27 -20.93 -1.09 -4.31
N ASN A 28 -20.78 0.17 -4.71
CA ASN A 28 -19.57 0.65 -5.40
C ASN A 28 -18.77 1.63 -4.53
N THR A 29 -19.24 1.99 -3.34
CA THR A 29 -18.63 3.01 -2.48
C THR A 29 -18.47 2.50 -1.05
N PHE A 30 -17.26 2.57 -0.50
CA PHE A 30 -16.88 1.91 0.75
C PHE A 30 -15.87 2.76 1.51
N LYS A 31 -15.84 2.62 2.83
CA LYS A 31 -14.67 3.03 3.62
C LYS A 31 -13.54 2.02 3.45
N ILE A 32 -12.29 2.48 3.59
CA ILE A 32 -11.11 1.59 3.51
C ILE A 32 -11.18 0.46 4.55
N GLN A 33 -11.63 0.74 5.77
CA GLN A 33 -11.78 -0.31 6.79
C GLN A 33 -12.71 -1.46 6.35
N GLN A 34 -13.79 -1.16 5.60
CA GLN A 34 -14.75 -2.16 5.16
C GLN A 34 -14.13 -3.09 4.11
N ILE A 35 -13.33 -2.53 3.19
CA ILE A 35 -12.58 -3.32 2.20
C ILE A 35 -11.57 -4.21 2.92
N LEU A 36 -10.84 -3.68 3.92
CA LEU A 36 -9.86 -4.47 4.66
C LEU A 36 -10.51 -5.61 5.45
N GLU A 37 -11.69 -5.39 6.03
CA GLU A 37 -12.49 -6.44 6.68
C GLU A 37 -12.94 -7.51 5.69
N GLU A 38 -13.52 -7.11 4.55
CA GLU A 38 -13.92 -8.04 3.47
C GLU A 38 -12.71 -8.86 2.98
N PHE A 39 -11.53 -8.27 2.87
CA PHE A 39 -10.30 -8.99 2.50
C PHE A 39 -9.80 -9.98 3.56
N ARG A 40 -9.94 -9.65 4.85
CA ARG A 40 -9.59 -10.58 5.95
C ARG A 40 -10.52 -11.78 5.94
N GLU A 41 -11.82 -11.54 5.87
CA GLU A 41 -12.81 -12.61 5.77
C GLU A 41 -12.60 -13.46 4.52
N TYR A 42 -12.21 -12.85 3.41
CA TYR A 42 -11.85 -13.54 2.18
C TYR A 42 -10.60 -14.41 2.32
N ALA A 43 -9.55 -13.94 3.02
CA ALA A 43 -8.34 -14.71 3.26
C ALA A 43 -8.58 -15.93 4.16
N ASP A 44 -9.52 -15.82 5.10
CA ASP A 44 -9.87 -16.90 6.02
C ASP A 44 -10.75 -17.99 5.34
N ASN A 45 -11.45 -17.65 4.26
CA ASN A 45 -12.32 -18.56 3.50
C ASN A 45 -11.61 -19.07 2.23
N SER A 46 -10.95 -20.22 2.35
CA SER A 46 -10.00 -20.82 1.38
C SER A 46 -10.55 -21.32 0.03
N SER A 47 -11.68 -20.81 -0.46
CA SER A 47 -12.29 -21.22 -1.73
C SER A 47 -12.29 -20.08 -2.75
N LEU A 48 -11.11 -19.71 -3.25
CA LEU A 48 -11.00 -18.67 -4.28
C LEU A 48 -11.26 -19.28 -5.65
N ASN A 49 -12.12 -18.63 -6.43
CA ASN A 49 -12.25 -18.90 -7.86
C ASN A 49 -11.32 -17.95 -8.65
N ASP A 50 -10.82 -18.39 -9.80
CA ASP A 50 -9.84 -17.65 -10.62
C ASP A 50 -10.27 -16.22 -11.00
N SER A 51 -11.57 -15.92 -10.98
CA SER A 51 -12.11 -14.58 -11.25
C SER A 51 -11.88 -13.56 -10.14
N GLU A 52 -11.84 -14.01 -8.89
CA GLU A 52 -11.64 -13.15 -7.73
C GLU A 52 -10.16 -12.76 -7.61
N LEU A 53 -9.24 -13.69 -7.89
CA LEU A 53 -7.80 -13.47 -7.87
C LEU A 53 -7.31 -12.38 -8.85
N LYS A 54 -8.05 -12.13 -9.93
CA LYS A 54 -7.70 -11.07 -10.91
C LYS A 54 -7.66 -9.65 -10.33
N ILE A 55 -8.15 -9.46 -9.10
CA ILE A 55 -8.07 -8.19 -8.38
C ILE A 55 -6.62 -7.87 -7.95
N PHE A 56 -5.80 -8.90 -7.74
CA PHE A 56 -4.39 -8.74 -7.38
C PHE A 56 -3.53 -8.37 -8.60
N ASP A 57 -3.91 -8.84 -9.79
CA ASP A 57 -3.15 -8.62 -11.01
C ASP A 57 -3.39 -7.26 -11.66
N ASN A 58 -4.54 -6.63 -11.38
CA ASN A 58 -4.98 -5.42 -12.08
C ASN A 58 -5.28 -4.27 -11.12
N SER A 59 -4.87 -3.06 -11.51
CA SER A 59 -5.30 -1.85 -10.82
C SER A 59 -6.77 -1.58 -11.05
N ILE A 60 -7.49 -1.16 -10.01
CA ILE A 60 -8.92 -0.86 -10.04
C ILE A 60 -9.11 0.65 -10.18
N GLU A 61 -9.88 1.10 -11.17
CA GLU A 61 -10.20 2.52 -11.32
C GLU A 61 -11.20 3.00 -10.27
N CYS A 62 -10.90 4.13 -9.63
CA CYS A 62 -11.68 4.61 -8.49
C CYS A 62 -11.65 6.13 -8.34
N GLU A 63 -12.53 6.63 -7.48
CA GLU A 63 -12.54 7.96 -6.92
C GLU A 63 -12.36 7.86 -5.40
N VAL A 64 -11.47 8.65 -4.82
CA VAL A 64 -11.21 8.68 -3.37
C VAL A 64 -11.67 10.00 -2.79
N LEU A 65 -12.35 9.94 -1.65
CA LEU A 65 -12.69 11.06 -0.78
C LEU A 65 -11.93 10.89 0.54
N ARG A 66 -11.04 11.83 0.83
CA ARG A 66 -10.22 11.83 2.05
C ARG A 66 -11.02 12.39 3.22
N GLN A 67 -10.84 11.80 4.42
CA GLN A 67 -11.42 12.38 5.63
C GLN A 67 -10.76 13.73 5.98
N ASP A 68 -9.43 13.78 5.89
CA ASP A 68 -8.61 14.91 6.34
C ASP A 68 -8.03 15.76 5.18
N GLY A 69 -8.48 15.52 3.95
CA GLY A 69 -7.92 16.14 2.74
C GLY A 69 -8.77 17.28 2.16
N ASP A 70 -8.18 17.99 1.19
CA ASP A 70 -8.85 19.07 0.46
C ASP A 70 -10.17 18.63 -0.20
N LYS A 71 -11.09 19.59 -0.30
CA LYS A 71 -12.51 19.41 -0.61
C LYS A 71 -12.76 18.71 -1.96
N GLY A 72 -12.93 17.39 -1.94
CA GLY A 72 -13.64 16.67 -3.01
C GLY A 72 -13.11 15.30 -3.37
N TRP A 73 -13.80 14.69 -4.32
CA TRP A 73 -13.44 13.40 -4.90
C TRP A 73 -12.25 13.52 -5.85
N ARG A 74 -11.28 12.61 -5.74
CA ARG A 74 -10.10 12.53 -6.60
C ARG A 74 -10.08 11.21 -7.37
N LYS A 75 -9.97 11.28 -8.70
CA LYS A 75 -9.80 10.09 -9.56
C LYS A 75 -8.42 9.47 -9.39
N GLY A 76 -8.37 8.14 -9.37
CA GLY A 76 -7.14 7.37 -9.18
C GLY A 76 -7.33 5.90 -9.51
N LYS A 77 -6.36 5.09 -9.08
CA LYS A 77 -6.43 3.63 -9.15
C LYS A 77 -5.94 3.01 -7.85
N ILE A 78 -6.63 1.98 -7.37
CA ILE A 78 -6.16 1.14 -6.26
C ILE A 78 -5.28 0.04 -6.84
N LYS A 79 -4.23 -0.33 -6.11
CA LYS A 79 -3.44 -1.53 -6.35
C LYS A 79 -3.22 -2.27 -5.03
N PHE A 80 -3.22 -3.58 -5.08
CA PHE A 80 -2.70 -4.39 -3.98
C PHE A 80 -1.19 -4.42 -4.06
N VAL A 81 -0.53 -4.11 -2.95
CA VAL A 81 0.93 -4.14 -2.83
C VAL A 81 1.30 -4.94 -1.60
N VAL A 82 2.31 -5.79 -1.73
CA VAL A 82 2.96 -6.43 -0.59
C VAL A 82 4.13 -5.54 -0.20
N GLN A 83 4.09 -5.01 1.02
CA GLN A 83 5.19 -4.23 1.58
C GLN A 83 6.00 -5.12 2.52
N PHE A 84 7.31 -5.15 2.30
CA PHE A 84 8.25 -5.81 3.20
C PHE A 84 8.83 -4.78 4.17
N GLU A 85 8.72 -5.06 5.46
CA GLU A 85 9.33 -4.27 6.53
C GLU A 85 10.32 -5.18 7.27
N PRO A 86 11.65 -4.94 7.17
CA PRO A 86 12.64 -5.77 7.85
C PRO A 86 12.67 -5.47 9.35
N ASP A 87 12.77 -6.51 10.19
CA ASP A 87 12.86 -6.40 11.66
C ASP A 87 14.10 -5.63 12.14
N VAL A 88 15.17 -5.69 11.35
CA VAL A 88 16.41 -4.96 11.59
C VAL A 88 16.64 -4.10 10.37
N VAL A 89 16.70 -2.78 10.58
CA VAL A 89 17.28 -1.90 9.56
C VAL A 89 18.72 -2.36 9.42
N GLU A 90 19.03 -3.10 8.35
CA GLU A 90 20.42 -3.36 7.98
C GLU A 90 21.06 -1.99 7.79
N SER A 91 21.72 -1.51 8.83
CA SER A 91 22.54 -0.34 8.75
C SER A 91 23.65 -0.73 7.79
N ASN A 92 23.48 -0.39 6.52
CA ASN A 92 24.60 -0.20 5.62
C ASN A 92 25.40 1.02 6.11
N LYS A 93 25.93 0.91 7.33
CA LYS A 93 27.13 1.60 7.78
C LYS A 93 28.26 0.95 7.01
N ASN A 94 28.33 1.24 5.72
CA ASN A 94 29.60 1.25 5.03
C ASN A 94 30.34 2.48 5.60
N THR A 95 30.82 2.34 6.84
CA THR A 95 31.72 3.28 7.51
C THR A 95 33.10 3.08 6.91
N ASN A 96 33.20 3.44 5.63
CA ASN A 96 34.46 3.86 5.03
C ASN A 96 34.46 5.38 5.01
N THR A 97 34.13 5.98 6.15
CA THR A 97 34.29 7.41 6.36
C THR A 97 35.78 7.68 6.55
N LEU A 98 36.29 8.72 5.89
CA LEU A 98 37.72 9.09 5.94
C LEU A 98 38.25 9.28 7.38
N ASP A 99 37.35 9.51 8.33
CA ASP A 99 37.68 9.67 9.74
C ASP A 99 38.15 8.35 10.39
N ASP A 100 37.62 7.19 10.00
CA ASP A 100 38.06 5.88 10.51
C ASP A 100 39.49 5.54 10.03
N ILE A 101 39.88 6.02 8.85
CA ILE A 101 41.24 5.86 8.29
C ILE A 101 42.24 6.77 9.03
N ARG A 102 41.82 7.98 9.43
CA ARG A 102 42.67 8.92 10.16
C ARG A 102 43.02 8.39 11.55
N GLU A 103 42.05 7.78 12.25
CA GLU A 103 42.29 7.19 13.57
C GLU A 103 43.30 6.04 13.54
N GLN A 104 43.33 5.25 12.46
CA GLN A 104 44.29 4.13 12.31
C GLN A 104 45.72 4.60 12.00
N ILE A 105 45.91 5.78 11.41
CA ILE A 105 47.25 6.31 11.12
C ILE A 105 47.90 6.88 12.39
N ASP A 106 47.10 7.48 13.27
CA ASP A 106 47.61 8.07 14.52
C ASP A 106 48.00 7.01 15.56
N THR A 107 47.59 5.75 15.41
CA THR A 107 47.96 4.66 16.34
C THR A 107 49.30 3.97 16.03
N VAL A 108 49.99 4.33 14.94
CA VAL A 108 51.20 3.64 14.47
C VAL A 108 52.50 4.41 14.77
N ASN A 109 52.49 5.37 15.71
CA ASN A 109 53.71 6.04 16.20
C ASN A 109 53.91 5.86 17.71
#